data_AF-A0A496TPW8-F1
#
_entry.id   AF-A0A496TPW8-F1
#
_cell.length_a   1.000
_cell.length_b   1.000
_cell.length_c   1.000
_cell.angle_alpha   90.00
_cell.angle_beta   90.00
_cell.angle_gamma   90.00
#
_symmetry.space_group_name_H-M   'P 1'
#
loop_
_entity.id
_entity.type
_entity.pdbx_description
1 polymer ?
#
loop_
_entity_poly.entity_id
_entity_poly.type
_entity_poly.pdbx_seq_one_letter_code
_entity_poly.pdbx_strand_id
1 'polypeptide(L)'
;MSEIEFIDLWERKKSNNISLIFPDWNSEDERIVFFSPHDDDAILGAGYLILAAQLYRAKIYIVIFCNGSAGYTTPEHKNDIVKIREKE
;
A
#
# COMPACT_ATOMS: atom_id res chain seq x y z
N MET A 1 15.56 15.36 0.25
CA MET A 1 14.47 14.42 -0.06
C MET A 1 14.71 13.91 -1.46
N SER A 2 14.65 12.59 -1.68
CA SER A 2 14.66 12.03 -3.03
C SER A 2 13.41 12.51 -3.77
N GLU A 3 13.56 12.93 -5.00
CA GLU A 3 12.45 13.36 -5.85
C GLU A 3 11.62 12.13 -6.24
N ILE A 4 10.29 12.18 -6.02
CA ILE A 4 9.37 11.12 -6.44
C ILE A 4 8.97 11.38 -7.88
N GLU A 5 9.10 10.37 -8.73
CA GLU A 5 8.61 10.39 -10.11
C GLU A 5 7.46 9.38 -10.25
N PHE A 6 6.30 9.87 -10.68
CA PHE A 6 5.16 9.06 -11.07
C PHE A 6 5.25 8.75 -12.57
N ILE A 7 4.94 7.51 -12.94
CA ILE A 7 5.02 7.04 -14.32
C ILE A 7 3.69 6.40 -14.70
N ASP A 8 3.09 6.91 -15.77
CA ASP A 8 2.01 6.23 -16.49
C ASP A 8 2.61 5.53 -17.70
N LEU A 9 2.67 4.19 -17.63
CA LEU A 9 3.24 3.35 -18.68
C LEU A 9 2.37 3.26 -19.93
N TRP A 10 1.05 3.43 -19.79
CA TRP A 10 0.09 3.35 -20.89
C TRP A 10 0.19 4.58 -21.77
N GLU A 11 0.19 5.75 -21.12
CA GLU A 11 0.31 7.05 -21.77
C GLU A 11 1.76 7.47 -22.03
N ARG A 12 2.73 6.70 -21.52
CA ARG A 12 4.18 6.99 -21.58
C ARG A 12 4.51 8.37 -21.02
N LYS A 13 3.85 8.75 -19.94
CA LYS A 13 4.03 10.04 -19.26
C LYS A 13 4.78 9.82 -17.95
N LYS A 14 5.57 10.82 -17.59
CA LYS A 14 6.21 10.91 -16.28
C LYS A 14 5.96 12.29 -15.69
N SER A 15 5.80 12.36 -14.39
CA SER A 15 5.57 13.61 -13.68
C SER A 15 6.07 13.50 -12.25
N ASN A 16 6.48 14.61 -11.65
CA ASN A 16 6.66 14.68 -10.21
C ASN A 16 5.33 15.01 -9.49
N ASN A 17 4.24 15.24 -10.23
CA ASN A 17 2.92 15.51 -9.66
C ASN A 17 2.11 14.21 -9.48
N ILE A 18 1.64 13.97 -8.25
CA ILE A 18 0.79 12.85 -7.86
C ILE A 18 -0.53 12.79 -8.64
N SER A 19 -0.99 13.93 -9.19
CA SER A 19 -2.18 13.99 -10.04
C SER A 19 -2.08 13.14 -11.30
N LEU A 20 -0.87 12.69 -11.69
CA LEU A 20 -0.71 11.73 -12.78
C LEU A 20 -1.36 10.37 -12.45
N ILE A 21 -1.35 9.97 -11.17
CA ILE A 21 -1.94 8.70 -10.70
C ILE A 21 -3.33 8.93 -10.12
N PHE A 22 -3.54 10.04 -9.41
CA PHE A 22 -4.82 10.40 -8.78
C PHE A 22 -5.36 11.70 -9.37
N PRO A 23 -6.20 11.64 -10.43
CA PRO A 23 -6.78 12.83 -11.03
C PRO A 23 -7.48 13.72 -10.00
N ASP A 24 -7.42 15.03 -10.21
CA ASP A 24 -8.06 16.05 -9.36
C ASP A 24 -7.62 16.07 -7.88
N TRP A 25 -6.39 15.60 -7.61
CA TRP A 25 -5.79 15.57 -6.28
C TRP A 25 -5.94 16.88 -5.49
N ASN A 26 -6.50 16.78 -4.29
CA ASN A 26 -6.68 17.88 -3.34
C ASN A 26 -5.78 17.72 -2.09
N SER A 27 -4.65 18.41 -2.05
CA SER A 27 -3.66 18.28 -0.96
C SER A 27 -4.17 18.50 0.48
N GLU A 28 -5.37 19.06 0.67
CA GLU A 28 -5.93 19.35 2.00
C GLU A 28 -6.79 18.22 2.59
N ASP A 29 -7.41 17.33 1.79
CA ASP A 29 -8.31 16.28 2.34
C ASP A 29 -8.39 15.00 1.48
N GLU A 30 -7.25 14.51 1.00
CA GLU A 30 -7.21 13.24 0.28
C GLU A 30 -7.24 12.04 1.21
N ARG A 31 -7.99 11.00 0.80
CA ARG A 31 -8.12 9.74 1.53
C ARG A 31 -8.04 8.59 0.56
N ILE A 32 -7.07 7.72 0.77
CA ILE A 32 -6.85 6.54 -0.07
C ILE A 32 -7.05 5.29 0.77
N VAL A 33 -7.81 4.35 0.22
CA VAL A 33 -7.99 3.01 0.78
C VAL A 33 -7.27 1.99 -0.10
N PHE A 34 -6.38 1.21 0.49
CA PHE A 34 -5.75 0.06 -0.14
C PHE A 34 -6.46 -1.21 0.32
N PHE A 35 -6.90 -2.01 -0.65
CA PHE A 35 -7.55 -3.29 -0.40
C PHE A 35 -6.51 -4.40 -0.53
N SER A 36 -6.23 -5.08 0.58
CA SER A 36 -5.15 -6.03 0.74
C SER A 36 -5.71 -7.41 1.03
N PRO A 37 -5.45 -8.44 0.20
CA PRO A 37 -5.88 -9.81 0.52
C PRO A 37 -5.31 -10.27 1.87
N HIS A 38 -4.00 -10.11 2.08
CA HIS A 38 -3.31 -10.39 3.35
C HIS A 38 -2.60 -9.14 3.86
N ASP A 39 -2.06 -9.22 5.07
CA ASP A 39 -1.42 -8.16 5.85
C ASP A 39 -0.20 -7.49 5.18
N ASP A 40 0.49 -8.20 4.28
CA ASP A 40 1.70 -7.73 3.59
C ASP A 40 1.45 -7.25 2.15
N ASP A 41 0.39 -7.72 1.49
CA ASP A 41 0.13 -7.50 0.06
C ASP A 41 0.10 -6.01 -0.33
N ALA A 42 -0.52 -5.13 0.46
CA ALA A 42 -0.56 -3.69 0.19
C ALA A 42 0.82 -3.03 0.22
N ILE A 43 1.69 -3.47 1.14
CA ILE A 43 3.05 -2.95 1.26
C ILE A 43 3.91 -3.48 0.11
N LEU A 44 3.80 -4.77 -0.21
CA LEU A 44 4.54 -5.40 -1.30
C LEU A 44 4.12 -4.86 -2.67
N GLY A 45 2.82 -4.68 -2.90
CA GLY A 45 2.28 -4.24 -4.19
C GLY A 45 2.30 -2.72 -4.38
N ALA A 46 2.01 -1.95 -3.34
CA ALA A 46 1.78 -0.51 -3.44
C ALA A 46 2.61 0.32 -2.45
N GLY A 47 3.63 -0.24 -1.79
CA GLY A 47 4.40 0.43 -0.74
C GLY A 47 4.98 1.79 -1.16
N TYR A 48 5.53 1.90 -2.37
CA TYR A 48 6.03 3.19 -2.87
C TYR A 48 4.91 4.22 -3.07
N LEU A 49 3.73 3.80 -3.53
CA LEU A 49 2.59 4.69 -3.71
C LEU A 49 2.01 5.13 -2.37
N ILE A 50 1.97 4.23 -1.38
CA ILE A 50 1.58 4.56 0.01
C ILE A 50 2.52 5.64 0.56
N LEU A 51 3.84 5.43 0.46
CA LEU A 51 4.83 6.41 0.93
C LEU A 51 4.70 7.75 0.19
N ALA A 52 4.51 7.72 -1.13
CA ALA A 52 4.27 8.92 -1.91
C ALA A 52 3.02 9.65 -1.42
N ALA A 53 1.87 8.97 -1.33
CA ALA A 53 0.63 9.57 -0.88
C ALA A 53 0.72 10.17 0.54
N GLN A 54 1.47 9.54 1.46
CA GLN A 54 1.75 10.10 2.78
C GLN A 54 2.59 11.38 2.72
N LEU A 55 3.61 11.43 1.86
CA LEU A 55 4.40 12.65 1.62
C LEU A 55 3.54 13.78 1.04
N TYR A 56 2.54 13.43 0.24
CA TYR A 56 1.49 14.32 -0.27
C TYR A 56 0.33 14.54 0.71
N ARG A 57 0.50 14.17 1.99
CA ARG A 57 -0.41 14.41 3.14
C ARG A 57 -1.77 13.71 3.09
N ALA A 58 -1.95 12.70 2.23
CA ALA A 58 -3.18 11.91 2.25
C ALA A 58 -3.30 11.04 3.50
N LYS A 59 -4.54 10.84 3.94
CA LYS A 59 -4.86 9.84 4.96
C LYS A 59 -4.94 8.47 4.28
N ILE A 60 -4.14 7.54 4.79
CA ILE A 60 -4.07 6.19 4.24
C ILE A 60 -4.82 5.22 5.14
N TYR A 61 -5.62 4.36 4.52
CA TYR A 61 -6.28 3.24 5.14
C TYR A 61 -5.91 1.96 4.40
N ILE A 62 -5.70 0.88 5.13
CA ILE A 62 -5.48 -0.45 4.55
C ILE A 62 -6.56 -1.36 5.11
N VAL A 63 -7.31 -2.00 4.21
CA VAL A 63 -8.32 -3.00 4.54
C VAL A 63 -7.73 -4.36 4.24
N ILE A 64 -7.51 -5.16 5.28
CA ILE A 64 -6.98 -6.52 5.17
C ILE A 64 -8.16 -7.49 5.21
N PHE A 65 -8.31 -8.31 4.18
CA PHE A 65 -9.44 -9.24 4.06
C PHE A 65 -9.23 -10.54 4.82
N CYS A 66 -8.01 -11.08 4.81
CA CYS A 66 -7.67 -12.37 5.39
C CYS A 66 -6.64 -12.20 6.52
N ASN A 67 -6.73 -13.02 7.56
CA ASN A 67 -5.81 -13.00 8.70
C ASN A 67 -4.51 -13.80 8.47
N GLY A 68 -4.21 -14.19 7.22
CA GLY A 68 -2.97 -14.89 6.89
C GLY A 68 -2.82 -16.30 7.51
N SER A 69 -3.90 -16.95 7.96
CA SER A 69 -3.82 -18.21 8.74
C SER A 69 -3.21 -19.41 8.01
N ALA A 70 -2.96 -19.31 6.70
CA ALA A 70 -2.30 -20.33 5.90
C ALA A 70 -0.81 -20.02 5.60
N GLY A 71 -0.31 -18.86 6.03
CA GLY A 71 1.02 -18.35 5.68
C GLY A 71 2.17 -18.95 6.49
N TYR A 72 2.20 -20.27 6.70
CA TYR A 72 3.23 -20.95 7.48
C TYR A 72 3.90 -22.09 6.69
N THR A 73 5.18 -22.33 6.97
CA THR A 73 5.98 -23.35 6.26
C THR A 73 6.14 -24.65 7.06
N THR A 74 5.86 -24.63 8.37
CA THR A 74 5.97 -25.81 9.24
C THR A 74 4.66 -26.04 10.01
N PRO A 75 4.17 -27.29 10.15
CA PRO A 75 2.88 -27.57 10.79
C PRO A 75 2.74 -27.03 12.23
N GLU A 76 3.86 -26.90 12.95
CA GLU A 76 3.91 -26.42 14.32
C GLU A 76 3.40 -24.97 14.44
N HIS A 77 3.57 -24.16 13.39
CA HIS A 77 3.14 -22.76 13.38
C HIS A 77 1.65 -22.56 13.05
N LYS A 78 0.90 -23.62 12.71
CA LYS A 78 -0.51 -23.50 12.32
C LYS A 78 -1.36 -22.74 13.34
N ASN A 79 -1.08 -22.91 14.63
CA ASN A 79 -1.87 -22.29 15.70
C ASN A 79 -1.40 -20.88 16.10
N ASP A 80 -0.20 -20.47 15.68
CA ASP A 80 0.42 -19.21 16.10
C ASP A 80 0.67 -18.24 14.94
N ILE A 81 0.58 -18.69 13.69
CA ILE A 81 0.90 -17.88 12.51
C ILE A 81 0.16 -16.55 12.46
N VAL A 82 -1.14 -16.53 12.79
CA VAL A 82 -1.93 -15.29 12.78
C VAL A 82 -1.37 -14.28 13.78
N LYS A 83 -1.00 -14.74 14.98
CA LYS A 83 -0.42 -13.88 16.03
C LYS A 83 1.00 -13.41 15.70
N ILE A 84 1.74 -14.20 14.90
CA ILE A 84 3.06 -13.81 14.41
C ILE A 84 2.87 -12.66 13.42
N ARG A 85 2.02 -12.84 12.41
CA ARG A 85 1.74 -11.84 11.37
C ARG A 85 1.10 -10.56 11.89
N GLU A 86 0.24 -10.64 12.90
CA GLU A 86 -0.32 -9.46 13.57
C GLU A 86 0.74 -8.55 14.25
N LYS A 87 1.93 -9.06 14.54
CA LYS A 87 3.03 -8.30 15.17
C LYS A 87 4.04 -7.73 14.17
N GLU A 88 3.98 -8.19 12.92
CA GLU A 88 4.81 -7.69 11.82
C GLU A 88 4.35 -6.30 11.39
#